data_AF-A0A3G9JF27-F1
#
_entry.id   AF-A0A3G9JF27-F1
#
_cell.length_a   1.000
_cell.length_b   1.000
_cell.length_c   1.000
_cell.angle_alpha   90.00
_cell.angle_beta   90.00
_cell.angle_gamma   90.00
#
_symmetry.space_group_name_H-M   'P 1'
#
loop_
_entity.id
_entity.type
_entity.pdbx_description
1 polymer ?
#
loop_
_entity_poly.entity_id
_entity_poly.type
_entity_poly.pdbx_seq_one_letter_code
_entity_poly.pdbx_strand_id
1 'polypeptide(L)' 'MKSSKGKDNASSLFGIKKIPGDNQIRNLLDPIPAATIFGSFQQVYQWLKKPGVIKKFFYL' A
#
# COMPACT_ATOMS: atom_id res chain seq x y z
N MET A 1 2.35 8.30 10.41
CA MET A 1 2.00 9.59 11.05
C MET A 1 0.78 10.15 10.31
N LYS A 2 -0.23 10.68 11.01
CA LYS A 2 -1.35 11.37 10.34
C LYS A 2 -0.87 12.74 9.85
N SER A 3 -1.32 13.15 8.66
CA SER A 3 -0.98 14.46 8.08
C SER A 3 -1.49 15.60 8.95
N SER A 4 -0.71 16.68 9.06
CA SER A 4 -1.05 17.91 9.78
C SER A 4 -1.79 18.95 8.91
N LYS A 5 -2.00 18.68 7.61
CA LYS A 5 -2.62 19.61 6.65
C LYS A 5 -3.84 19.00 5.96
N GLY A 6 -5.00 19.11 6.58
CA GLY A 6 -6.29 18.71 5.99
C GLY A 6 -6.67 17.25 6.24
N LYS A 7 -7.97 16.93 6.03
CA LYS A 7 -8.58 15.63 6.32
C LYS A 7 -7.76 14.50 5.71
N ASP A 8 -7.25 13.62 6.57
CA ASP A 8 -6.54 12.40 6.18
C ASP A 8 -7.47 11.48 5.38
N ASN A 9 -7.16 11.28 4.08
CA ASN A 9 -7.93 10.43 3.18
C ASN A 9 -8.09 9.00 3.70
N ALA A 10 -7.12 8.48 4.45
CA ALA A 10 -7.24 7.17 5.10
C ALA A 10 -8.44 7.15 6.05
N SER A 11 -8.63 8.21 6.82
CA SER A 11 -9.75 8.34 7.75
C SER A 11 -11.06 8.76 7.08
N SER A 12 -11.05 9.71 6.13
CA SER A 12 -12.26 10.27 5.54
C SER A 12 -12.86 9.42 4.43
N LEU A 13 -12.03 8.79 3.60
CA LEU A 13 -12.49 7.94 2.49
C LEU A 13 -12.60 6.47 2.89
N PHE A 14 -11.73 6.01 3.80
CA PHE A 14 -11.60 4.59 4.13
C PHE A 14 -11.89 4.25 5.60
N GLY A 15 -12.24 5.24 6.44
CA GLY A 15 -12.57 5.01 7.85
C GLY A 15 -11.40 4.51 8.71
N ILE A 16 -10.17 4.60 8.22
CA ILE A 16 -8.97 4.09 8.90
C ILE A 16 -8.67 4.97 10.12
N LYS A 17 -8.84 4.39 11.32
CA LYS A 17 -8.63 5.10 12.59
C LYS A 17 -7.16 5.32 12.93
N LYS A 18 -6.31 4.33 12.63
CA LYS A 18 -4.85 4.37 12.80
C LYS A 18 -4.19 3.79 11.56
N ILE A 19 -3.22 4.51 11.00
CA ILE A 19 -2.43 4.02 9.86
C ILE A 19 -1.63 2.80 10.34
N PRO A 20 -1.79 1.63 9.72
CA PRO A 20 -1.04 0.45 10.13
C PRO A 20 0.44 0.63 9.79
N GLY A 21 1.31 0.20 10.69
CA GLY A 21 2.73 0.02 10.37
C GLY A 21 2.97 -1.26 9.55
N ASP A 22 4.18 -1.42 9.01
CA ASP A 22 4.54 -2.55 8.15
C ASP A 22 4.22 -3.91 8.79
N ASN A 23 4.53 -4.09 10.08
CA ASN A 23 4.23 -5.33 10.80
C ASN A 23 2.72 -5.59 10.90
N GLN A 24 1.90 -4.54 11.04
CA GLN A 24 0.45 -4.68 11.10
C GLN A 24 -0.14 -5.01 9.72
N ILE A 25 0.45 -4.49 8.65
CA ILE A 25 0.09 -4.83 7.28
C ILE A 25 0.42 -6.31 7.01
N ARG A 26 1.61 -6.79 7.40
CA ARG A 26 2.01 -8.19 7.26
C ARG A 26 1.10 -9.14 8.04
N ASN A 27 0.77 -8.81 9.29
CA ASN A 27 -0.18 -9.62 10.07
C ASN A 27 -1.54 -9.82 9.36
N LEU A 28 -1.96 -8.87 8.53
CA LEU A 28 -3.18 -8.97 7.74
C LEU A 28 -2.97 -9.76 6.44
N LEU A 29 -1.84 -9.57 5.76
CA LEU A 29 -1.57 -10.11 4.42
C LEU A 29 -0.93 -11.50 4.42
N ASP A 30 -0.06 -11.80 5.39
CA ASP A 30 0.66 -13.08 5.50
C ASP A 30 -0.26 -14.33 5.51
N PRO A 31 -1.43 -14.33 6.19
CA PRO A 31 -2.33 -15.48 6.15
C PRO A 31 -3.14 -15.59 4.85
N ILE A 32 -3.12 -14.56 3.99
CA ILE A 32 -3.91 -14.52 2.75
C ILE A 32 -3.09 -15.16 1.62
N PRO A 33 -3.62 -16.19 0.92
CA PRO A 33 -2.92 -16.77 -0.22
C PRO A 33 -2.62 -15.72 -1.29
N ALA A 34 -1.37 -15.63 -1.76
CA ALA A 34 -0.95 -14.61 -2.70
C ALA A 34 -1.84 -14.52 -3.97
N ALA A 35 -2.37 -15.65 -4.42
CA ALA A 35 -3.28 -15.74 -5.56
C ALA A 35 -4.53 -14.85 -5.44
N THR A 36 -5.03 -14.58 -4.23
CA THR A 36 -6.25 -13.79 -4.02
C THR A 36 -6.03 -12.30 -4.27
N ILE A 37 -4.81 -11.80 -4.08
CA ILE A 37 -4.46 -10.37 -4.24
C ILE A 37 -3.55 -10.11 -5.44
N PHE A 38 -3.07 -11.17 -6.10
CA PHE A 38 -2.09 -11.10 -7.18
C PHE A 38 -2.53 -10.17 -8.32
N GLY A 39 -3.79 -10.24 -8.74
CA GLY A 39 -4.31 -9.40 -9.82
C GLY A 39 -4.20 -7.91 -9.50
N SER A 40 -4.66 -7.50 -8.31
CA SER A 40 -4.57 -6.11 -7.84
C SER A 40 -3.12 -5.65 -7.70
N PHE A 41 -2.26 -6.49 -7.13
CA PHE A 41 -0.83 -6.20 -7.02
C PHE A 41 -0.19 -5.98 -8.40
N GLN A 42 -0.43 -6.88 -9.36
CA GLN A 42 0.15 -6.81 -10.70
C GLN A 42 -0.28 -5.51 -11.41
N GLN A 43 -1.56 -5.13 -11.32
CA GLN A 43 -2.07 -3.91 -11.94
C GLN A 43 -1.36 -2.66 -11.39
N VAL A 44 -1.28 -2.53 -10.06
CA VAL A 44 -0.61 -1.40 -9.41
C VAL A 44 0.88 -1.39 -9.74
N TYR A 45 1.53 -2.56 -9.72
CA TYR A 45 2.94 -2.69 -10.06
C TYR A 45 3.24 -2.22 -11.48
N GLN A 46 2.45 -2.66 -12.47
CA GLN A 46 2.63 -2.22 -13.86
C GLN A 46 2.36 -0.72 -14.03
N TRP A 47 1.34 -0.19 -13.35
CA TRP A 47 1.03 1.23 -13.36
C TRP A 47 2.19 2.08 -12.82
N LEU A 48 2.86 1.64 -11.76
CA LEU A 48 4.03 2.31 -11.18
C LEU A 48 5.32 2.06 -11.98
N LYS A 49 5.45 0.91 -12.64
CA LYS A 49 6.60 0.57 -13.49
C LYS A 49 6.65 1.44 -14.74
N LYS A 50 5.50 1.71 -15.38
CA LYS A 50 5.41 2.50 -16.62
C LYS A 50 6.07 3.89 -16.54
N PRO A 51 5.82 4.72 -15.52
CA PRO A 51 6.52 6.01 -15.33
C PRO A 51 7.91 5.87 -14.69
N GLY A 52 8.35 4.66 -14.34
CA GLY A 52 9.66 4.42 -13.72
C GLY A 52 9.75 4.76 -12.23
N VAL A 53 8.62 4.96 -11.53
CA VAL A 53 8.58 5.29 -10.09
C VAL A 53 9.29 4.21 -9.26
N ILE A 54 9.12 2.94 -9.65
CA ILE A 54 9.72 1.79 -8.95
C ILE A 54 11.26 1.80 -9.01
N LYS A 55 11.88 2.46 -10.00
CA LYS A 55 13.34 2.46 -10.15
C LYS A 55 14.08 2.99 -8.92
N LYS A 56 13.45 3.90 -8.16
CA LYS A 56 14.02 4.47 -6.92
C LYS A 56 14.15 3.45 -5.78
N PHE A 57 13.50 2.31 -5.91
CA PHE A 57 13.46 1.24 -4.90
C PHE A 57 14.20 -0.03 -5.36
N PHE A 58 14.81 -0.02 -6.55
CA PHE A 58 15.81 -1.02 -6.92
C PHE A 58 17.09 -0.69 -6.15
N TYR A 59 17.21 -1.25 -4.94
CA TYR A 59 18.49 -1.32 -4.26
C TYR A 59 19.33 -2.41 -4.96
N LEU A 60 20.48 -2.01 -5.49
CA LEU A 60 21.60 -2.90 -5.82
C LEU A 60 22.37 -3.20 -4.53
#